data_AF-A0A3C0UK74-F1
#
_entry.id   AF-A0A3C0UK74-F1
#
_cell.length_a   1.000
_cell.length_b   1.000
_cell.length_c   1.000
_cell.angle_alpha   90.00
_cell.angle_beta   90.00
_cell.angle_gamma   90.00
#
_symmetry.space_group_name_H-M   'P 1'
#
loop_
_entity.id
_entity.type
_entity.pdbx_description
1 polymer ?
#
loop_
_entity_poly.entity_id
_entity_poly.type
_entity_poly.pdbx_seq_one_letter_code
_entity_poly.pdbx_strand_id
1 'polypeptide(L)'
;LMMKPGELVTFDQSNHLKKEITEQPEKYTAWKEHRFVFDDTTLEEFVRIMADNYGLKVIIADDTLAQRTLVGSFRANNADELLEIVSEIFNLQITKVGDTVLLTDK
;
A
#
# COMPACT_ATOMS: atom_id res chain seq x y z
N LEU A 1 -14.05 -14.15 -20.24
CA LEU A 1 -14.82 -12.98 -19.77
C LEU A 1 -13.82 -11.83 -19.67
N MET A 2 -13.89 -10.84 -20.57
CA MET A 2 -12.96 -9.70 -20.61
C MET A 2 -13.48 -8.61 -19.67
N MET A 3 -12.74 -8.29 -18.62
CA MET A 3 -12.98 -7.10 -17.80
C MET A 3 -12.35 -5.88 -18.49
N LYS A 4 -13.06 -4.74 -18.46
CA LYS A 4 -12.59 -3.46 -19.03
C LYS A 4 -11.87 -2.64 -17.95
N PRO A 5 -10.93 -1.75 -18.34
CA PRO A 5 -10.29 -0.85 -17.39
C PRO A 5 -11.32 0.15 -16.82
N GLY A 6 -11.48 0.19 -15.50
CA GLY A 6 -12.29 1.21 -14.80
C GLY A 6 -13.49 0.71 -13.99
N GLU A 7 -13.70 -0.60 -13.85
CA GLU A 7 -14.77 -1.12 -12.99
C GLU A 7 -14.26 -1.40 -11.56
N LEU A 8 -14.73 -0.58 -10.62
CA LEU A 8 -14.61 -0.79 -9.17
C LEU A 8 -15.45 -2.02 -8.79
N VAL A 9 -14.80 -3.05 -8.25
CA VAL A 9 -15.48 -4.19 -7.64
C VAL A 9 -15.09 -4.24 -6.17
N THR A 10 -16.05 -3.99 -5.29
CA THR A 10 -15.93 -4.22 -3.85
C THR A 10 -16.25 -5.69 -3.60
N PHE A 11 -15.31 -6.42 -2.97
CA PHE A 11 -15.57 -7.76 -2.45
C PHE A 11 -15.56 -7.74 -0.92
N ASP A 12 -16.64 -8.29 -0.35
CA ASP A 12 -16.81 -8.50 1.08
C ASP A 12 -16.06 -9.76 1.54
N GLN A 13 -15.64 -9.68 2.79
CA GLN A 13 -14.82 -10.58 3.57
C GLN A 13 -15.52 -11.93 3.77
N SER A 14 -15.30 -12.87 2.86
CA SER A 14 -15.17 -14.26 3.29
C SER A 14 -14.54 -15.13 2.22
N ASN A 15 -13.68 -15.98 2.74
CA ASN A 15 -13.30 -17.26 2.19
C ASN A 15 -12.02 -17.29 1.35
N HIS A 16 -10.92 -17.49 2.07
CA HIS A 16 -9.84 -18.39 1.66
C HIS A 16 -9.35 -18.20 0.22
N LEU A 17 -8.67 -17.09 -0.04
CA LEU A 17 -7.69 -17.06 -1.12
C LEU A 17 -6.32 -17.08 -0.47
N LYS A 18 -5.77 -18.29 -0.42
CA LYS A 18 -4.34 -18.53 -0.59
C LYS A 18 -4.00 -17.84 -1.91
N LYS A 19 -3.75 -16.52 -1.88
CA LYS A 19 -3.26 -15.75 -3.01
C LYS A 19 -1.84 -16.29 -3.16
N GLU A 20 -1.73 -17.37 -3.92
CA GLU A 20 -0.46 -17.74 -4.53
C GLU A 20 0.07 -16.44 -5.07
N ILE A 21 1.16 -16.02 -4.45
CA ILE A 21 2.07 -14.98 -4.87
C ILE A 21 2.53 -15.41 -6.27
N THR A 22 1.63 -15.26 -7.24
CA THR A 22 2.00 -15.21 -8.64
C THR A 22 2.59 -13.83 -8.72
N GLU A 23 3.88 -13.78 -8.42
CA GLU A 23 4.78 -12.66 -8.62
C GLU A 23 4.55 -12.20 -10.06
N GLN A 24 3.59 -11.29 -10.27
CA GLN A 24 3.51 -10.54 -11.50
C GLN A 24 4.70 -9.61 -11.43
N PRO A 25 5.79 -9.88 -12.17
CA PRO A 25 7.03 -9.11 -12.04
C PRO A 25 6.76 -7.64 -12.36
N GLU A 26 5.74 -7.38 -13.18
CA GLU A 26 5.26 -6.05 -13.56
C GLU A 26 4.87 -5.17 -12.37
N LYS A 27 4.23 -5.73 -11.32
CA LYS A 27 3.93 -4.99 -10.09
C LYS A 27 5.21 -4.58 -9.35
N TYR A 28 6.22 -5.45 -9.40
CA TYR A 28 7.58 -5.17 -8.92
C TYR A 28 8.45 -4.41 -9.90
N THR A 29 8.05 -4.12 -11.15
CA THR A 29 8.83 -3.25 -12.06
C THR A 29 8.34 -1.82 -12.00
N ALA A 30 7.11 -1.60 -11.54
CA ALA A 30 6.45 -0.31 -11.53
C ALA A 30 7.22 0.76 -10.72
N TRP A 31 7.97 0.36 -9.67
CA TRP A 31 8.85 1.28 -8.93
C TRP A 31 9.96 1.88 -9.81
N LYS A 32 10.44 1.18 -10.85
CA LYS A 32 11.43 1.73 -11.81
C LYS A 32 10.82 2.79 -12.72
N GLU A 33 9.51 2.78 -12.90
CA GLU A 33 8.78 3.72 -13.75
C GLU A 33 8.03 4.80 -12.94
N HIS A 34 8.35 4.94 -11.64
CA HIS A 34 7.68 5.88 -10.73
C HIS A 34 6.16 5.68 -10.63
N ARG A 35 5.66 4.48 -10.94
CA ARG A 35 4.24 4.14 -10.91
C ARG A 35 4.02 3.03 -9.90
N PHE A 36 3.08 3.19 -8.98
CA PHE A 36 2.73 2.17 -8.00
C PHE A 36 1.30 1.75 -8.27
N VAL A 37 1.05 0.44 -8.31
CA VAL A 37 -0.30 -0.11 -8.53
C VAL A 37 -0.66 -0.94 -7.31
N PHE A 38 -1.70 -0.50 -6.60
CA PHE A 38 -2.25 -1.18 -5.45
C PHE A 38 -3.60 -1.76 -5.84
N ASP A 39 -3.77 -3.02 -5.49
CA ASP A 39 -4.91 -3.83 -5.86
C ASP A 39 -5.34 -4.58 -4.61
N ASP A 40 -6.27 -3.93 -3.90
CA ASP A 40 -6.77 -4.33 -2.59
C ASP A 40 -5.63 -4.57 -1.58
N THR A 41 -4.69 -3.62 -1.55
CA THR A 41 -3.49 -3.74 -0.71
C THR A 41 -3.75 -3.13 0.66
N THR A 42 -3.59 -3.91 1.73
CA THR A 42 -3.79 -3.37 3.09
C THR A 42 -2.69 -2.38 3.48
N LEU A 43 -2.95 -1.50 4.43
CA LEU A 43 -1.92 -0.61 4.98
C LEU A 43 -0.76 -1.41 5.60
N GLU A 44 -1.05 -2.57 6.17
CA GLU A 44 -0.04 -3.51 6.67
C GLU A 44 0.86 -4.06 5.53
N GLU A 45 0.27 -4.48 4.41
CA GLU A 45 1.01 -4.90 3.22
C GLU A 45 1.82 -3.75 2.63
N PHE A 46 1.25 -2.55 2.58
CA PHE A 46 1.94 -1.36 2.14
C PHE A 46 3.19 -1.08 2.98
N VAL A 47 3.09 -1.14 4.31
CA VAL A 47 4.23 -0.97 5.21
C VAL A 47 5.30 -2.04 5.01
N ARG A 48 4.91 -3.29 4.72
CA ARG A 48 5.87 -4.34 4.32
C ARG A 48 6.60 -3.97 3.02
N ILE A 49 5.89 -3.49 2.00
CA ILE A 49 6.51 -3.01 0.75
C ILE A 49 7.51 -1.88 1.03
N MET A 50 7.20 -0.98 1.96
CA MET A 50 8.12 0.09 2.36
C MET A 50 9.41 -0.45 3.00
N ALA A 51 9.29 -1.47 3.85
CA ALA A 51 10.44 -2.12 4.47
C ALA A 51 11.27 -2.90 3.45
N ASP A 52 10.64 -3.73 2.61
CA ASP A 52 11.33 -4.64 1.71
C ASP A 52 12.01 -3.92 0.55
N ASN A 53 11.35 -2.90 -0.03
CA ASN A 53 11.85 -2.22 -1.22
C ASN A 53 12.71 -0.99 -0.90
N TYR A 54 12.48 -0.35 0.25
CA TYR A 54 13.12 0.93 0.61
C TYR A 54 13.90 0.88 1.92
N GLY A 55 13.85 -0.25 2.65
CA GLY A 55 14.48 -0.36 3.97
C GLY A 55 13.83 0.53 5.03
N LEU A 56 12.64 1.08 4.77
CA LEU A 56 11.98 2.04 5.65
C LEU A 56 11.17 1.30 6.71
N LYS A 57 11.53 1.49 7.98
CA LYS A 57 10.72 0.98 9.10
C LYS A 57 9.51 1.88 9.31
N VAL A 58 8.33 1.36 8.99
CA VAL A 58 7.05 2.02 9.26
C VAL A 58 6.27 1.19 10.28
N ILE A 59 5.65 1.85 11.26
CA ILE A 59 4.83 1.24 12.30
C ILE A 59 3.43 1.86 12.21
N ILE A 60 2.41 1.01 12.26
CA ILE A 60 1.00 1.41 12.31
C ILE A 60 0.56 1.31 13.77
N ALA A 61 -0.04 2.38 14.31
CA ALA A 61 -0.39 2.43 15.73
C ALA A 61 -1.61 1.58 16.10
N ASP A 62 -2.47 1.23 15.15
CA ASP A 62 -3.77 0.60 15.39
C ASP A 62 -4.03 -0.54 14.37
N ASP A 63 -4.52 -1.69 14.85
CA ASP A 63 -4.82 -2.86 14.01
C ASP A 63 -5.98 -2.61 13.03
N THR A 64 -6.91 -1.72 13.37
CA THR A 64 -8.01 -1.30 12.49
C THR A 64 -7.50 -0.45 11.33
N LEU A 65 -6.43 0.33 11.54
CA LEU A 65 -5.73 1.05 10.48
C LEU A 65 -5.00 0.08 9.55
N ALA A 66 -4.34 -0.92 10.13
CA ALA A 66 -3.58 -1.92 9.38
C ALA A 66 -4.44 -2.68 8.35
N GLN A 67 -5.74 -2.84 8.64
CA GLN A 67 -6.70 -3.54 7.77
C GLN A 67 -7.34 -2.66 6.69
N ARG A 68 -7.15 -1.34 6.70
CA ARG A 68 -7.69 -0.47 5.64
C ARG A 68 -6.97 -0.75 4.31
N THR A 69 -7.72 -0.82 3.21
CA THR A 69 -7.17 -1.18 1.89
C THR A 69 -7.04 -0.01 0.95
N LEU A 70 -6.00 -0.06 0.13
CA LEU A 70 -5.66 0.90 -0.91
C LEU A 70 -5.86 0.25 -2.28
N VAL A 71 -6.65 0.90 -3.12
CA VAL A 71 -6.88 0.49 -4.51
C VAL A 71 -6.60 1.68 -5.42
N GLY A 72 -5.80 1.46 -6.46
CA GLY A 72 -5.54 2.46 -7.48
C GLY A 72 -4.11 2.43 -7.97
N SER A 73 -3.75 3.45 -8.76
CA SER A 73 -2.36 3.64 -9.18
C SER A 73 -1.90 5.05 -8.91
N PHE A 74 -0.73 5.17 -8.31
CA PHE A 74 -0.15 6.44 -7.88
C PHE A 74 1.20 6.65 -8.56
N ARG A 75 1.60 7.90 -8.68
CA ARG A 75 2.96 8.25 -9.09
C ARG A 75 3.69 8.84 -7.89
N ALA A 76 4.90 8.37 -7.67
CA ALA A 76 5.79 8.91 -6.65
C ALA A 76 7.24 8.75 -7.10
N ASN A 77 8.05 9.76 -6.83
CA ASN A 77 9.45 9.77 -7.22
C ASN A 77 10.32 8.96 -6.24
N ASN A 78 9.89 8.87 -4.98
CA ASN A 78 10.61 8.18 -3.92
C ASN A 78 9.65 7.64 -2.84
N ALA A 79 10.23 6.95 -1.85
CA ALA A 79 9.51 6.33 -0.73
C ALA A 79 8.75 7.34 0.13
N ASP A 80 9.37 8.48 0.45
CA ASP A 80 8.75 9.51 1.30
C ASP A 80 7.50 10.10 0.62
N GLU A 81 7.58 10.42 -0.68
CA GLU A 81 6.44 10.94 -1.44
C GLU A 81 5.29 9.94 -1.52
N LEU A 82 5.61 8.66 -1.74
CA LEU A 82 4.60 7.60 -1.75
C LEU A 82 3.92 7.48 -0.38
N LEU A 83 4.70 7.53 0.70
CA LEU A 83 4.19 7.47 2.08
C LEU A 83 3.29 8.67 2.40
N GLU A 84 3.67 9.87 1.96
CA GLU A 84 2.85 11.08 2.09
C GLU A 84 1.51 10.94 1.37
N ILE A 85 1.51 10.51 0.10
CA ILE A 85 0.29 10.27 -0.68
C ILE A 85 -0.64 9.28 0.04
N VAL A 86 -0.09 8.16 0.50
CA VAL A 86 -0.88 7.14 1.21
C VAL A 86 -1.41 7.67 2.54
N SER A 87 -0.63 8.45 3.28
CA SER A 87 -1.09 9.08 4.52
C SER A 87 -2.23 10.05 4.31
N GLU A 88 -2.22 10.83 3.22
CA GLU A 88 -3.31 11.75 2.89
C GLU A 88 -4.59 11.00 2.52
N ILE A 89 -4.50 9.90 1.76
CA ILE A 89 -5.66 9.08 1.38
C ILE A 89 -6.35 8.48 2.61
N PHE A 90 -5.58 7.97 3.56
CA PHE A 90 -6.10 7.36 4.78
C PHE A 90 -6.33 8.35 5.93
N ASN A 91 -6.09 9.65 5.70
CA ASN A 91 -6.16 10.71 6.72
C ASN A 91 -5.30 10.39 7.96
N LEU A 92 -4.04 10.01 7.74
CA LEU A 92 -3.09 9.59 8.76
C LEU A 92 -2.06 10.68 9.05
N GLN A 93 -1.67 10.79 10.32
CA GLN A 93 -0.56 11.60 10.78
C GLN A 93 0.73 10.78 10.69
N ILE A 94 1.75 11.37 10.06
CA ILE A 94 3.11 10.83 10.02
C ILE A 94 3.91 11.44 11.16
N THR A 95 4.55 10.60 11.99
CA THR A 95 5.52 11.02 13.00
C THR A 95 6.84 10.29 12.80
N LYS A 96 7.93 11.01 12.53
CA LYS A 96 9.27 10.42 12.40
C LYS A 96 9.96 10.38 13.77
N VAL A 97 10.33 9.19 14.23
CA VAL A 97 11.03 8.94 15.51
C VAL A 97 12.34 8.20 15.21
N GLY A 98 13.43 8.95 15.11
CA GLY A 98 14.72 8.41 14.65
C GLY A 98 14.59 7.83 13.23
N ASP A 99 14.96 6.57 13.07
CA ASP A 99 14.89 5.85 11.78
C ASP A 99 13.53 5.15 11.54
N THR A 100 12.52 5.43 12.38
CA THR A 100 11.20 4.82 12.29
C THR A 100 10.13 5.86 11.98
N VAL A 101 9.20 5.49 11.12
CA VAL A 101 8.00 6.28 10.84
C VAL A 101 6.81 5.66 11.55
N LEU A 102 6.08 6.44 12.33
CA LEU A 102 4.83 6.06 12.98
C LEU A 102 3.65 6.65 12.22
N LEU A 103 2.67 5.82 11.89
CA LEU A 103 1.38 6.20 11.30
C LEU A 103 0.27 6.09 12.36
N THR A 104 -0.47 7.17 12.57
CA THR A 104 -1.64 7.25 13.46
C THR A 104 -2.81 7.90 12.71
N ASP A 105 -4.05 7.68 13.13
CA ASP A 105 -5.17 8.50 12.64
C ASP A 105 -4.94 9.99 13.01
N LYS A 106 -5.37 10.91 12.13
CA LYS A 106 -5.41 12.36 12.40
C LYS A 106 -6.58 12.73 13.31
#